data_AF-A0A410NVE2-F1
#
_entry.id   AF-A0A410NVE2-F1
#
_cell.length_a   1.000
_cell.length_b   1.000
_cell.length_c   1.000
_cell.angle_alpha   90.00
_cell.angle_beta   90.00
_cell.angle_gamma   90.00
#
_symmetry.space_group_name_H-M   'P 1'
#
loop_
_entity.id
_entity.type
_entity.pdbx_description
1 polymer ?
#
loop_
_entity_poly.entity_id
_entity_poly.type
_entity_poly.pdbx_seq_one_letter_code
_entity_poly.pdbx_strand_id
1 'polypeptide(L)'
;MSGVKHTPGPWSDKGGSAGAVWAGNEFIASVYPNAQPGWDGYGQFDRQDETEANARLIAAAPDLLEAGMELQAARKAQNADPSAKNALRVRAASDAFDTALSKATAQQEGS
;
A
#
# COMPACT_ATOMS: atom_id res chain seq x y z
N MET A 1 24.27 -9.21 10.20
CA MET A 1 22.81 -9.02 10.27
C MET A 1 22.39 -8.31 8.99
N SER A 2 21.64 -8.99 8.13
CA SER A 2 21.34 -8.54 6.76
C SER A 2 20.45 -7.30 6.79
N GLY A 3 20.96 -6.19 6.24
CA GLY A 3 20.25 -4.92 6.08
C GLY A 3 19.12 -5.04 5.09
N VAL A 4 17.96 -5.47 5.57
CA VAL A 4 16.70 -5.33 4.85
C VAL A 4 16.26 -3.87 5.01
N LYS A 5 16.59 -3.03 4.03
CA LYS A 5 15.94 -1.72 3.90
C LYS A 5 14.50 -1.98 3.46
N HIS A 6 13.54 -1.66 4.33
CA HIS A 6 12.12 -1.96 4.16
C HIS A 6 11.51 -1.39 2.86
N THR A 7 12.10 -0.33 2.29
CA THR A 7 11.75 0.24 0.98
C THR A 7 12.96 0.97 0.38
N PRO A 8 13.43 0.63 -0.84
CA PRO A 8 14.43 1.44 -1.54
C PRO A 8 13.85 2.83 -1.86
N GLY A 9 14.50 3.90 -1.38
CA GLY A 9 14.05 5.29 -1.60
C GLY A 9 14.93 6.30 -0.85
N PRO A 10 14.70 7.62 -1.00
CA PRO A 10 15.51 8.69 -0.40
C PRO A 10 15.29 8.84 1.13
N TRP A 11 14.82 7.80 1.79
CA TRP A 11 14.44 7.82 3.19
C TRP A 11 15.68 7.75 4.08
N SER A 12 15.75 8.64 5.07
CA SER A 12 16.77 8.62 6.12
C SER A 12 16.10 8.51 7.49
N ASP A 13 16.54 7.56 8.31
CA ASP A 13 16.22 7.53 9.73
C ASP A 13 17.06 8.62 10.44
N LYS A 14 16.42 9.43 11.29
CA LYS A 14 17.11 10.46 12.08
C LYS A 14 17.51 10.00 13.49
N GLY A 15 17.23 8.75 13.87
CA GLY A 15 17.63 8.17 15.15
C GLY A 15 16.87 8.77 16.33
N GLY A 16 16.12 7.93 17.03
CA GLY A 16 15.36 8.26 18.24
C GLY A 16 14.71 7.00 18.80
N SER A 17 14.17 7.06 20.02
CA SER A 17 13.38 5.97 20.64
C SER A 17 12.08 5.65 19.86
N ALA A 18 11.75 6.48 18.86
CA ALA A 18 10.78 6.25 17.82
C ALA A 18 11.38 6.66 16.46
N GLY A 19 11.22 5.84 15.43
CA GLY A 19 11.66 6.17 14.07
C GLY A 19 10.60 7.02 13.39
N ALA A 20 10.87 8.30 13.12
CA ALA A 20 9.94 9.19 12.42
C ALA A 20 10.41 9.46 10.98
N VAL A 21 9.49 9.38 10.02
CA VAL A 21 9.68 9.65 8.60
C VAL A 21 9.11 11.02 8.27
N TRP A 22 9.91 11.85 7.60
CA TRP A 22 9.57 13.23 7.24
C TRP A 22 9.85 13.49 5.76
N ALA A 23 9.06 14.35 5.13
CA ALA A 23 9.30 14.93 3.81
C ALA A 23 9.45 16.46 3.94
N GLY A 24 10.70 16.95 4.06
CA GLY A 24 10.94 18.35 4.40
C GLY A 24 10.45 18.67 5.82
N ASN A 25 9.49 19.58 5.94
CA ASN A 25 8.84 19.93 7.21
C ASN A 25 7.53 19.16 7.45
N GLU A 26 7.13 18.28 6.54
CA GLU A 26 5.91 17.48 6.69
C GLU A 26 6.19 16.15 7.39
N PHE A 27 5.43 15.86 8.44
CA PHE A 27 5.45 14.58 9.14
C PHE A 27 4.67 13.53 8.33
N ILE A 28 5.31 12.42 7.98
CA ILE A 28 4.72 11.38 7.12
C ILE A 28 4.31 10.15 7.93
N ALA A 29 5.21 9.66 8.80
CA ALA A 29 4.94 8.45 9.59
C ALA A 29 5.84 8.39 10.82
N SER A 30 5.48 7.58 11.80
CA SER A 30 6.34 7.22 12.92
C SER A 30 6.17 5.77 13.32
N VAL A 31 7.25 5.15 13.77
CA VAL A 31 7.32 3.78 14.28
C VAL A 31 7.79 3.82 15.72
N TYR A 32 6.99 3.30 16.63
CA TYR A 32 7.30 3.24 18.06
C TYR A 32 7.48 1.78 18.49
N PRO A 33 8.71 1.28 18.66
CA PRO A 33 8.96 -0.10 19.07
C PRO A 33 8.46 -0.40 20.49
N ASN A 34 8.25 0.64 21.32
CA ASN A 34 7.78 0.53 22.70
C ASN A 34 6.37 1.14 22.89
N ALA A 35 5.54 1.13 21.85
CA ALA A 35 4.14 1.54 21.95
C ALA A 35 3.45 0.79 23.11
N GLN A 36 2.72 1.52 23.95
CA GLN A 36 1.92 0.85 25.00
C GLN A 36 0.83 -0.01 24.34
N PRO A 37 0.47 -1.17 24.94
CA PRO A 37 -0.65 -1.96 24.45
C PRO A 37 -1.91 -1.11 24.31
N GLY A 38 -2.54 -1.13 23.13
CA GLY A 38 -3.74 -0.35 22.84
C GLY A 38 -3.51 1.08 22.35
N TRP A 39 -2.25 1.53 22.23
CA TRP A 39 -1.98 2.80 21.57
C TRP A 39 -2.03 2.64 20.05
N ASP A 40 -2.94 3.38 19.41
CA ASP A 40 -3.18 3.33 17.97
C ASP A 40 -2.09 4.07 17.15
N GLY A 41 -1.29 4.92 17.79
CA GLY A 41 -0.21 5.67 17.15
C GLY A 41 -0.70 6.81 16.24
N TYR A 42 -2.00 7.07 16.13
CA TYR A 42 -2.54 8.13 15.27
C TYR A 42 -3.78 8.88 15.79
N GLY A 43 -4.42 8.43 16.87
CA GLY A 43 -5.64 9.01 17.46
C GLY A 43 -5.48 10.42 18.03
N GLN A 44 -4.26 10.96 18.01
CA GLN A 44 -3.93 12.32 18.46
C GLN A 44 -3.70 13.32 17.31
N PHE A 45 -3.77 12.88 16.05
CA PHE A 45 -3.56 13.75 14.88
C PHE A 45 -4.89 14.16 14.25
N ASP A 46 -4.92 15.36 13.64
CA ASP A 46 -6.13 15.93 13.02
C ASP A 46 -6.60 15.20 11.75
N ARG A 47 -5.81 14.26 11.21
CA ARG A 47 -6.02 13.59 9.92
C ARG A 47 -6.16 12.07 10.06
N GLN A 48 -6.96 11.60 11.02
CA GLN A 48 -7.11 10.18 11.33
C GLN A 48 -7.64 9.37 10.13
N ASP A 49 -8.71 9.84 9.49
CA ASP A 49 -9.31 9.17 8.33
C ASP A 49 -8.32 9.02 7.17
N GLU A 50 -7.55 10.07 6.89
CA GLU A 50 -6.52 10.06 5.83
C GLU A 50 -5.37 9.11 6.20
N THR A 51 -4.94 9.14 7.46
CA THR A 51 -3.85 8.29 7.96
C THR A 51 -4.24 6.80 7.90
N GLU A 52 -5.47 6.49 8.29
CA GLU A 52 -6.02 5.14 8.23
C GLU A 52 -6.17 4.66 6.77
N ALA A 53 -6.72 5.51 5.89
CA ALA A 53 -6.81 5.19 4.46
C ALA A 53 -5.43 4.94 3.84
N ASN A 54 -4.44 5.77 4.15
CA ASN A 54 -3.06 5.59 3.68
C ASN A 54 -2.43 4.31 4.22
N ALA A 55 -2.65 3.98 5.50
CA ALA A 55 -2.16 2.75 6.10
C ALA A 55 -2.76 1.51 5.42
N ARG A 56 -4.07 1.50 5.14
CA ARG A 56 -4.73 0.41 4.40
C ARG A 56 -4.18 0.28 2.98
N LEU A 57 -3.96 1.40 2.29
CA LEU A 57 -3.38 1.39 0.95
C LEU A 57 -1.95 0.82 0.94
N ILE A 58 -1.11 1.21 1.91
CA ILE A 58 0.25 0.67 2.07
C ILE A 58 0.19 -0.83 2.40
N ALA A 59 -0.71 -1.25 3.29
CA ALA A 59 -0.88 -2.66 3.65
C ALA A 59 -1.31 -3.52 2.45
N ALA A 60 -2.14 -2.98 1.56
CA ALA A 60 -2.58 -3.64 0.33
C ALA A 60 -1.57 -3.53 -0.84
N ALA A 61 -0.46 -2.81 -0.67
CA ALA A 61 0.51 -2.58 -1.74
C ALA A 61 1.06 -3.88 -2.38
N PRO A 62 1.33 -4.98 -1.64
CA PRO A 62 1.73 -6.24 -2.24
C PRO A 62 0.66 -6.83 -3.18
N ASP A 63 -0.60 -6.90 -2.73
CA ASP A 63 -1.72 -7.43 -3.51
C ASP A 63 -2.00 -6.56 -4.76
N LEU A 64 -1.93 -5.24 -4.60
CA LEU A 64 -2.07 -4.27 -5.69
C LEU A 64 -0.94 -4.42 -6.73
N LEU A 65 0.29 -4.66 -6.27
CA LEU A 65 1.44 -4.88 -7.16
C LEU A 65 1.27 -6.19 -7.94
N GLU A 66 0.89 -7.28 -7.28
CA GLU A 66 0.63 -8.57 -7.91
C GLU A 66 -0.45 -8.45 -8.99
N ALA A 67 -1.62 -7.90 -8.65
CA ALA A 67 -2.70 -7.69 -9.60
C ALA A 67 -2.30 -6.75 -10.76
N GLY A 68 -1.51 -5.71 -10.47
CA GLY A 68 -0.98 -4.80 -11.49
C GLY A 68 -0.04 -5.48 -12.48
N MET A 69 0.82 -6.39 -12.00
CA MET A 69 1.70 -7.19 -12.85
C MET A 69 0.90 -8.15 -13.74
N GLU A 70 -0.14 -8.79 -13.21
CA GLU A 70 -1.02 -9.67 -13.99
C GLU A 70 -1.76 -8.89 -15.08
N LEU A 71 -2.31 -7.72 -14.77
CA LEU A 71 -2.97 -6.85 -15.73
C LEU A 71 -1.99 -6.41 -16.84
N GLN A 72 -0.76 -6.05 -16.48
CA GLN A 72 0.28 -5.71 -17.45
C GLN A 72 0.60 -6.89 -18.37
N ALA A 73 0.74 -8.10 -17.82
CA ALA A 73 1.00 -9.31 -18.60
C ALA A 73 -0.15 -9.66 -19.55
N ALA A 74 -1.39 -9.55 -19.07
CA ALA A 74 -2.59 -9.79 -19.87
C ALA A 74 -2.69 -8.80 -21.05
N ARG A 75 -2.41 -7.51 -20.81
CA ARG A 75 -2.40 -6.48 -21.87
C ARG A 75 -1.31 -6.75 -22.91
N LYS A 76 -0.11 -7.15 -22.48
CA LYS A 76 0.97 -7.54 -23.40
C LYS A 76 0.55 -8.72 -24.28
N ALA A 77 -0.10 -9.74 -23.71
CA ALA A 77 -0.62 -10.88 -24.47
C ALA A 77 -1.71 -10.48 -25.47
N GLN A 78 -2.65 -9.61 -25.07
CA GLN A 78 -3.69 -9.09 -25.96
C GLN A 78 -3.13 -8.28 -27.14
N ASN A 79 -2.08 -7.49 -26.90
CA ASN A 79 -1.44 -6.73 -27.96
C ASN A 79 -0.68 -7.62 -28.95
N ALA A 80 -0.12 -8.74 -28.47
CA ALA A 80 0.57 -9.71 -29.31
C ALA A 80 -0.40 -10.62 -30.10
N ASP A 81 -1.53 -10.99 -29.48
CA ASP A 81 -2.60 -11.79 -30.06
C ASP A 81 -3.96 -11.22 -29.63
N PRO A 82 -4.66 -10.48 -30.51
CA PRO A 82 -5.95 -9.85 -30.21
C PRO A 82 -7.14 -10.82 -30.09
N SER A 83 -6.92 -12.07 -29.72
CA SER A 83 -7.97 -13.08 -29.60
C SER A 83 -8.96 -12.78 -28.48
N ALA A 84 -10.20 -13.27 -28.63
CA ALA A 84 -11.23 -13.17 -27.60
C ALA A 84 -10.80 -13.77 -26.25
N LYS A 85 -9.94 -14.80 -26.29
CA LYS A 85 -9.34 -15.41 -25.09
C LYS A 85 -8.48 -14.41 -24.32
N ASN A 86 -7.61 -13.67 -25.00
CA ASN A 86 -6.76 -12.69 -24.34
C ASN A 86 -7.57 -11.47 -23.86
N ALA A 87 -8.65 -11.12 -24.56
CA ALA A 87 -9.54 -10.04 -24.14
C ALA A 87 -10.24 -10.37 -22.81
N LEU A 88 -10.68 -11.64 -22.66
CA LEU A 88 -11.21 -12.15 -21.40
C LEU A 88 -10.17 -12.14 -20.27
N ARG A 89 -8.90 -12.45 -20.56
CA ARG A 89 -7.82 -12.39 -19.56
C ARG A 89 -7.56 -10.97 -19.08
N VAL A 90 -7.57 -9.98 -19.99
CA VAL A 90 -7.44 -8.56 -19.62
C VAL A 90 -8.58 -8.14 -18.71
N ARG A 91 -9.82 -8.54 -19.04
CA ARG A 91 -10.98 -8.23 -18.20
C ARG A 91 -10.85 -8.84 -16.80
N ALA A 92 -10.54 -10.13 -16.72
CA ALA A 92 -10.36 -10.81 -15.42
C ALA A 92 -9.25 -10.17 -14.57
N ALA A 93 -8.12 -9.80 -15.18
CA ALA A 93 -7.04 -9.13 -14.47
C ALA A 93 -7.41 -7.69 -14.05
N SER A 94 -8.24 -6.99 -14.84
CA SER A 94 -8.79 -5.68 -14.44
C SER A 94 -9.72 -5.82 -13.24
N ASP A 95 -10.64 -6.78 -13.27
CA ASP A 95 -11.58 -7.03 -12.18
C ASP A 95 -10.84 -7.42 -10.88
N ALA A 96 -9.75 -8.19 -10.99
CA ALA A 96 -8.89 -8.54 -9.87
C ALA A 96 -8.18 -7.32 -9.27
N PHE A 97 -7.65 -6.43 -10.12
CA PHE A 97 -7.04 -5.17 -9.69
C PHE A 97 -8.04 -4.26 -8.98
N ASP A 98 -9.24 -4.09 -9.55
CA ASP A 98 -10.31 -3.28 -8.96
C ASP A 98 -10.78 -3.87 -7.62
N THR A 99 -10.79 -5.20 -7.49
CA THR A 99 -11.10 -5.88 -6.23
C THR A 99 -10.03 -5.61 -5.17
N ALA A 100 -8.75 -5.69 -5.52
CA ALA A 100 -7.64 -5.38 -4.61
C ALA A 100 -7.69 -3.91 -4.15
N LEU A 101 -7.98 -2.99 -5.09
CA LEU A 101 -8.15 -1.57 -4.77
C LEU A 101 -9.35 -1.33 -3.86
N SER A 102 -10.49 -1.96 -4.13
CA SER A 102 -11.69 -1.82 -3.32
C SER A 102 -11.47 -2.31 -1.89
N LYS A 103 -10.75 -3.43 -1.70
CA LYS A 103 -10.36 -3.91 -0.37
C LYS A 103 -9.44 -2.92 0.36
N ALA A 104 -8.54 -2.26 -0.37
CA ALA A 104 -7.63 -1.27 0.20
C ALA A 104 -8.34 0.02 0.63
N THR A 105 -9.41 0.41 -0.07
CA THR A 105 -10.11 1.69 0.15
C THR A 105 -11.41 1.57 0.95
N ALA A 106 -11.93 0.36 1.17
CA ALA A 106 -13.14 0.17 1.95
C ALA A 106 -12.93 0.64 3.41
N GLN A 107 -13.85 1.46 3.91
CA GLN A 107 -13.94 1.73 5.35
C GLN A 107 -14.34 0.44 6.06
N GLN A 108 -13.55 0.01 7.05
CA GLN A 108 -14.07 -0.95 8.02
C GLN A 108 -15.14 -0.20 8.82
N GLU A 109 -16.41 -0.52 8.57
CA GLU A 109 -17.48 -0.09 9.44
C GLU A 109 -17.19 -0.65 10.84
N GLY A 110 -16.88 0.24 11.79
CA GLY A 110 -16.44 -0.12 13.12
C GLY A 110 -17.45 -0.99 13.86
N SER A 111 -16.94 -2.00 14.56
CA SER A 111 -17.57 -2.62 15.74
C SER A 111 -16.99 -2.02 17.01
#